data_AF-A0A2H0LFS3-F1
#
_entry.id   AF-A0A2H0LFS3-F1
#
_cell.length_a   1.000
_cell.length_b   1.000
_cell.length_c   1.000
_cell.angle_alpha   90.00
_cell.angle_beta   90.00
_cell.angle_gamma   90.00
#
_symmetry.space_group_name_H-M   'P 1'
#
loop_
_entity.id
_entity.type
_entity.pdbx_description
1 polymer ?
#
loop_
_entity_poly.entity_id
_entity_poly.type
_entity_poly.pdbx_seq_one_letter_code
_entity_poly.pdbx_strand_id
1 'polypeptide(L)'
;MAAQRIRVWTAVSAVALGVGSAQVMAAEEASAPAPTAQEGVMIQDGMDVTMDYALTVDGVVVDSSEGKEAFRYRHGTQQIIPGLEKALVGLKVGDAKEVTVLPEDGYGQYEAGRVIEVSKDQMPSDIGLEVGMVLGGVDAEGRPIRGTIKEIKDKAVVMDMNHPLAGKTLHFKVKITEIKPSA
;
A
#
# COMPACT_ATOMS: atom_id res chain seq x y z
N MET A 1 -23.19 21.01 -29.32
CA MET A 1 -23.69 21.89 -28.24
C MET A 1 -25.08 21.44 -27.85
N ALA A 2 -25.30 21.23 -26.55
CA ALA A 2 -26.55 21.29 -25.74
C ALA A 2 -27.92 21.01 -26.41
N ALA A 3 -28.93 20.40 -25.79
CA ALA A 3 -29.20 19.76 -24.50
C ALA A 3 -30.71 19.51 -24.53
N GLN A 4 -31.23 18.39 -23.99
CA GLN A 4 -32.59 18.32 -23.40
C GLN A 4 -32.80 16.92 -22.80
N ARG A 5 -32.80 16.75 -21.47
CA ARG A 5 -33.81 17.12 -20.46
C ARG A 5 -35.13 16.33 -20.59
N ILE A 6 -35.19 15.29 -19.75
CA ILE A 6 -36.32 14.59 -19.12
C ILE A 6 -37.66 15.34 -19.18
N ARG A 7 -38.74 14.62 -19.55
CA ARG A 7 -40.08 14.79 -18.95
C ARG A 7 -40.86 13.47 -18.88
N VAL A 8 -41.36 13.22 -17.66
CA VAL A 8 -42.39 12.25 -17.25
C VAL A 8 -43.76 12.64 -17.83
N TRP A 9 -44.60 11.66 -18.17
CA TRP A 9 -46.07 11.75 -18.04
C TRP A 9 -46.66 10.39 -17.64
N THR A 10 -47.68 10.48 -16.80
CA THR A 10 -48.41 9.44 -16.05
C THR A 10 -49.56 8.82 -16.87
N ALA A 11 -50.01 7.61 -16.52
CA ALA A 11 -51.44 7.25 -16.57
C ALA A 11 -51.78 6.18 -15.52
N VAL A 12 -53.02 6.22 -15.05
CA VAL A 12 -53.53 5.80 -13.75
C VAL A 12 -54.43 4.56 -13.86
N SER A 13 -54.32 3.68 -12.85
CA SER A 13 -55.27 2.71 -12.25
C SER A 13 -56.43 2.09 -13.03
N ALA A 14 -56.63 0.76 -12.84
CA ALA A 14 -57.86 0.21 -12.25
C ALA A 14 -57.68 -1.26 -11.77
N VAL A 15 -58.58 -1.64 -10.88
CA VAL A 15 -58.53 -2.65 -9.80
C VAL A 15 -59.21 -4.00 -10.16
N ALA A 16 -58.95 -5.00 -9.30
CA ALA A 16 -59.71 -6.23 -8.98
C ALA A 16 -59.33 -7.50 -9.76
N LEU A 17 -59.29 -8.72 -9.20
CA LEU A 17 -59.49 -9.29 -7.85
C LEU A 17 -58.95 -10.73 -7.95
N GLY A 18 -58.33 -11.29 -6.91
CA GLY A 18 -58.00 -12.72 -6.88
C GLY A 18 -57.06 -13.12 -5.75
N VAL A 19 -57.64 -13.56 -4.63
CA VAL A 19 -56.95 -14.03 -3.42
C VAL A 19 -56.40 -15.45 -3.63
N GLY A 20 -55.14 -15.68 -3.29
CA GLY A 20 -54.57 -17.04 -3.28
C GLY A 20 -53.09 -17.10 -2.89
N SER A 21 -52.84 -17.28 -1.59
CA SER A 21 -51.67 -17.89 -0.95
C SER A 21 -50.27 -17.32 -1.26
N ALA A 22 -49.70 -16.68 -0.24
CA ALA A 22 -48.33 -16.20 -0.20
C ALA A 22 -47.30 -17.35 -0.27
N GLN A 23 -46.33 -17.22 -1.18
CA GLN A 23 -44.97 -17.72 -0.95
C GLN A 23 -43.97 -16.86 -1.77
N VAL A 24 -43.36 -15.91 -1.05
CA VAL A 24 -41.99 -15.39 -1.18
C VAL A 24 -41.44 -15.16 -2.60
N MET A 25 -41.43 -13.89 -3.01
CA MET A 25 -40.47 -13.38 -3.97
C MET A 25 -39.11 -13.29 -3.30
N ALA A 26 -38.25 -14.28 -3.56
CA ALA A 26 -36.82 -14.08 -3.44
C ALA A 26 -36.37 -13.52 -4.79
N ALA A 27 -35.92 -12.26 -4.77
CA ALA A 27 -35.05 -11.76 -5.81
C ALA A 27 -33.88 -12.74 -5.89
N GLU A 28 -33.69 -13.34 -7.06
CA GLU A 28 -32.45 -13.99 -7.41
C GLU A 28 -31.40 -12.88 -7.43
N GLU A 29 -30.79 -12.65 -6.27
CA GLU A 29 -29.49 -11.99 -6.19
C GLU A 29 -28.63 -12.69 -7.23
N ALA A 30 -28.22 -11.95 -8.25
CA ALA A 30 -27.16 -12.36 -9.12
C ALA A 30 -25.98 -12.69 -8.22
N SER A 31 -25.81 -13.98 -7.94
CA SER A 31 -24.60 -14.54 -7.37
C SER A 31 -23.53 -14.17 -8.38
N ALA A 32 -22.81 -13.08 -8.11
CA ALA A 32 -21.53 -12.85 -8.74
C ALA A 32 -20.78 -14.18 -8.63
N PRO A 33 -20.29 -14.76 -9.74
CA PRO A 33 -19.43 -15.92 -9.59
C PRO A 33 -18.28 -15.46 -8.69
N ALA A 34 -18.09 -16.15 -7.57
CA ALA A 34 -16.85 -16.06 -6.81
C ALA A 34 -15.71 -16.10 -7.83
N PRO A 35 -14.71 -15.19 -7.76
CA PRO A 35 -13.66 -15.15 -8.76
C PRO A 35 -13.04 -16.54 -8.82
N THR A 36 -13.29 -17.22 -9.94
CA THR A 36 -12.73 -18.53 -10.26
C THR A 36 -11.24 -18.43 -10.00
N ALA A 37 -10.76 -19.20 -9.02
CA ALA A 37 -9.33 -19.40 -8.81
C ALA A 37 -8.74 -19.82 -10.16
N GLN A 38 -8.05 -18.89 -10.82
CA GLN A 38 -7.47 -19.14 -12.13
C GLN A 38 -6.36 -20.16 -11.94
N GLU A 39 -6.60 -21.39 -12.41
CA GLU A 39 -5.65 -22.49 -12.34
C GLU A 39 -4.33 -22.09 -13.01
N GLY A 40 -3.26 -22.01 -12.21
CA GLY A 40 -1.88 -21.94 -12.70
C GLY A 40 -1.30 -20.56 -12.96
N VAL A 41 -1.99 -19.46 -12.65
CA VAL A 41 -1.39 -18.12 -12.78
C VAL A 41 -0.27 -17.95 -11.76
N MET A 42 0.93 -17.66 -12.26
CA MET A 42 2.13 -17.38 -11.47
C MET A 42 2.45 -15.90 -11.54
N ILE A 43 3.11 -15.38 -10.49
CA ILE A 43 3.62 -14.01 -10.48
C ILE A 43 4.69 -13.84 -11.57
N GLN A 44 4.47 -12.88 -12.46
CA GLN A 44 5.35 -12.45 -13.54
C GLN A 44 5.17 -10.94 -13.78
N ASP A 45 6.06 -10.33 -14.56
CA ASP A 45 5.99 -8.92 -14.93
C ASP A 45 4.63 -8.57 -15.57
N GLY A 46 4.08 -7.42 -15.18
CA GLY A 46 2.79 -6.94 -15.69
C GLY A 46 1.57 -7.59 -15.02
N MET A 47 1.76 -8.35 -13.94
CA MET A 47 0.65 -8.86 -13.12
C MET A 47 0.37 -7.91 -11.95
N ASP A 48 -0.91 -7.69 -11.67
CA ASP A 48 -1.36 -7.11 -10.41
C ASP A 48 -1.50 -8.24 -9.39
N VAL A 49 -0.77 -8.11 -8.29
CA VAL A 49 -0.69 -9.12 -7.24
C VAL A 49 -1.24 -8.53 -5.95
N THR A 50 -2.14 -9.27 -5.31
CA THR A 50 -2.64 -8.97 -3.97
C THR A 50 -2.02 -9.98 -3.00
N MET A 51 -1.45 -9.49 -1.90
CA MET A 51 -0.83 -10.32 -0.88
C MET A 51 -1.14 -9.82 0.53
N ASP A 52 -1.14 -10.75 1.47
CA ASP A 52 -0.92 -10.44 2.87
C ASP A 52 0.57 -10.48 3.19
N TYR A 53 1.02 -9.61 4.07
CA TYR A 53 2.40 -9.59 4.54
C TYR A 53 2.54 -9.22 6.01
N ALA A 54 3.62 -9.69 6.61
CA ALA A 54 4.14 -9.21 7.89
C ALA A 54 5.64 -8.98 7.75
N LEU A 55 6.11 -7.78 8.10
CA LEU A 55 7.50 -7.38 8.10
C LEU A 55 8.03 -7.37 9.53
N THR A 56 9.04 -8.20 9.77
CA THR A 56 9.77 -8.27 11.03
C THR A 56 11.19 -7.76 10.83
N VAL A 57 11.67 -6.90 11.73
CA VAL A 57 13.03 -6.37 11.77
C VAL A 57 13.54 -6.49 13.20
N ASP A 58 14.74 -7.05 13.39
CA ASP A 58 15.35 -7.26 14.71
C ASP A 58 14.42 -7.99 15.71
N GLY A 59 13.58 -8.91 15.21
CA GLY A 59 12.62 -9.69 16.01
C GLY A 59 11.30 -8.97 16.34
N VAL A 60 11.11 -7.74 15.87
CA VAL A 60 9.89 -6.95 16.11
C VAL A 60 9.12 -6.77 14.81
N VAL A 61 7.79 -6.97 14.86
CA VAL A 61 6.92 -6.66 13.71
C VAL A 61 6.83 -5.15 13.57
N VAL A 62 7.35 -4.62 12.46
CA VAL A 62 7.35 -3.17 12.17
C VAL A 62 6.24 -2.76 11.23
N ASP A 63 5.72 -3.70 10.42
CA ASP A 63 4.55 -3.46 9.58
C ASP A 63 3.82 -4.78 9.25
N SER A 64 2.52 -4.70 8.98
CA SER A 64 1.69 -5.84 8.57
C SER A 64 0.42 -5.40 7.84
N SER A 65 -0.06 -6.27 6.95
CA SER A 65 -1.40 -6.20 6.36
C SER A 65 -2.48 -6.85 7.24
N GLU A 66 -2.10 -7.58 8.30
CA GLU A 66 -3.06 -8.22 9.20
C GLU A 66 -4.02 -7.19 9.80
N GLY A 67 -5.33 -7.46 9.69
CA GLY A 67 -6.38 -6.56 10.16
C GLY A 67 -6.63 -5.33 9.27
N LYS A 68 -5.98 -5.23 8.11
CA LYS A 68 -6.15 -4.17 7.11
C LYS A 68 -6.57 -4.76 5.76
N GLU A 69 -6.79 -3.89 4.77
CA GLU A 69 -6.94 -4.34 3.38
C GLU A 69 -5.63 -5.01 2.90
N ALA A 70 -5.77 -6.08 2.13
CA ALA A 70 -4.63 -6.79 1.56
C ALA A 70 -3.83 -5.87 0.65
N PHE A 71 -2.50 -6.01 0.67
CA PHE A 71 -1.61 -5.14 -0.07
C PHE A 71 -1.60 -5.52 -1.55
N ARG A 72 -1.90 -4.55 -2.42
CA ARG A 72 -1.88 -4.73 -3.86
C ARG A 72 -0.78 -3.90 -4.49
N TYR A 73 -0.03 -4.55 -5.38
CA TYR A 73 1.01 -3.91 -6.18
C TYR A 73 1.06 -4.51 -7.59
N ARG A 74 1.81 -3.87 -8.48
CA ARG A 74 2.07 -4.35 -9.83
C ARG A 74 3.50 -4.85 -9.95
N HIS A 75 3.63 -6.10 -10.34
CA HIS A 75 4.90 -6.77 -10.49
C HIS A 75 5.67 -6.27 -11.72
N GLY A 76 6.97 -6.05 -11.56
CA GLY A 76 7.87 -5.50 -12.59
C GLY A 76 7.86 -3.97 -12.66
N THR A 77 7.23 -3.28 -11.69
CA THR A 77 7.16 -1.80 -11.68
C THR A 77 7.90 -1.14 -10.52
N GLN A 78 8.67 -1.91 -9.74
CA GLN A 78 9.47 -1.40 -8.62
C GLN A 78 8.64 -0.65 -7.56
N GLN A 79 7.36 -1.00 -7.44
CA GLN A 79 6.48 -0.47 -6.40
C GLN A 79 6.81 -1.02 -5.01
N ILE A 80 7.49 -2.16 -4.96
CA ILE A 80 8.03 -2.77 -3.75
C ILE A 80 9.54 -2.90 -3.87
N ILE A 81 10.21 -3.15 -2.74
CA ILE A 81 11.66 -3.34 -2.70
C ILE A 81 12.10 -4.50 -3.62
N PRO A 82 13.22 -4.35 -4.35
CA PRO A 82 13.61 -5.28 -5.41
C PRO A 82 13.87 -6.70 -4.90
N GLY A 83 14.39 -6.85 -3.67
CA GLY A 83 14.60 -8.17 -3.07
C GLY A 83 13.31 -8.92 -2.80
N LEU A 84 12.26 -8.21 -2.38
CA LEU A 84 10.94 -8.81 -2.20
C LEU A 84 10.34 -9.16 -3.56
N GLU A 85 10.36 -8.24 -4.52
CA GLU A 85 9.84 -8.46 -5.87
C GLU A 85 10.45 -9.72 -6.51
N LYS A 86 11.78 -9.81 -6.57
CA LYS A 86 12.51 -10.98 -7.09
C LYS A 86 12.10 -12.29 -6.40
N ALA A 87 11.86 -12.27 -5.09
CA ALA A 87 11.55 -13.46 -4.32
C ALA A 87 10.11 -13.98 -4.55
N LEU A 88 9.22 -13.12 -5.04
CA LEU A 88 7.82 -13.45 -5.31
C LEU A 88 7.58 -14.03 -6.71
N VAL A 89 8.51 -13.86 -7.64
CA VAL A 89 8.43 -14.42 -9.00
C VAL A 89 8.13 -15.92 -8.94
N GLY A 90 7.15 -16.36 -9.74
CA GLY A 90 6.78 -17.77 -9.86
C GLY A 90 5.86 -18.30 -8.77
N LEU A 91 5.57 -17.53 -7.71
CA LEU A 91 4.56 -17.93 -6.72
C LEU A 91 3.15 -17.90 -7.32
N LYS A 92 2.26 -18.72 -6.77
CA LYS A 92 0.86 -18.85 -7.16
C LYS A 92 -0.06 -18.31 -6.08
N VAL A 93 -1.32 -18.10 -6.43
CA VAL A 93 -2.37 -17.81 -5.45
C VAL A 93 -2.43 -18.92 -4.40
N GLY A 94 -2.44 -18.53 -3.13
CA GLY A 94 -2.43 -19.43 -1.97
C GLY A 94 -1.04 -19.74 -1.42
N ASP A 95 0.03 -19.50 -2.19
CA ASP A 95 1.39 -19.73 -1.72
C ASP A 95 1.75 -18.76 -0.60
N ALA A 96 2.45 -19.29 0.41
CA ALA A 96 3.05 -18.50 1.48
C ALA A 96 4.57 -18.73 1.49
N LYS A 97 5.32 -17.65 1.71
CA LYS A 97 6.79 -17.70 1.69
C LYS A 97 7.38 -16.76 2.72
N GLU A 98 8.46 -17.19 3.34
CA GLU A 98 9.31 -16.31 4.14
C GLU A 98 10.47 -15.84 3.28
N VAL A 99 10.68 -14.52 3.23
CA VAL A 99 11.69 -13.87 2.41
C VAL A 99 12.56 -13.02 3.31
N THR A 100 13.87 -13.24 3.26
CA THR A 100 14.85 -12.36 3.91
C THR A 100 15.44 -11.44 2.86
N VAL A 101 15.29 -10.13 3.04
CA VAL A 101 15.81 -9.10 2.15
C VAL A 101 16.94 -8.37 2.85
N LEU A 102 18.14 -8.43 2.27
CA LEU A 102 19.30 -7.67 2.75
C LEU A 102 19.10 -6.17 2.50
N PRO A 103 19.78 -5.28 3.24
CA PRO A 103 19.60 -3.84 3.08
C PRO A 103 19.82 -3.36 1.64
N GLU A 104 20.79 -3.95 0.92
CA GLU A 104 21.12 -3.64 -0.46
C GLU A 104 19.98 -3.91 -1.48
N ASP A 105 19.16 -4.91 -1.22
CA ASP A 105 17.97 -5.25 -2.02
C ASP A 105 16.67 -4.71 -1.38
N GLY A 106 16.78 -4.00 -0.25
CA GLY A 106 15.68 -3.46 0.54
C GLY A 106 15.55 -1.94 0.41
N TYR A 107 15.71 -1.25 1.54
CA TYR A 107 15.67 0.21 1.61
C TYR A 107 17.06 0.87 1.47
N GLY A 108 18.05 0.13 0.99
CA GLY A 108 19.42 0.58 0.85
C GLY A 108 20.25 0.45 2.13
N GLN A 109 21.55 0.72 1.98
CA GLN A 109 22.47 0.83 3.12
C GLN A 109 22.25 2.13 3.87
N TYR A 110 22.56 2.12 5.16
CA TYR A 110 22.61 3.35 5.93
C TYR A 110 23.79 4.20 5.46
N GLU A 111 23.51 5.41 4.98
CA GLU A 111 24.53 6.32 4.49
C GLU A 111 24.75 7.44 5.52
N ALA A 112 25.91 7.44 6.17
CA ALA A 112 26.30 8.52 7.09
C ALA A 112 26.33 9.90 6.41
N GLY A 113 26.61 9.94 5.10
CA GLY A 113 26.56 11.17 4.29
C GLY A 113 25.16 11.72 4.05
N ARG A 114 24.09 10.95 4.32
CA ARG A 114 22.70 11.42 4.33
C ARG A 114 22.27 11.99 5.67
N VAL A 115 23.18 12.06 6.64
CA VAL A 115 22.99 12.80 7.88
C VAL A 115 23.52 14.20 7.65
N ILE A 116 22.63 15.19 7.68
CA ILE A 116 22.95 16.59 7.40
C ILE A 116 22.68 17.47 8.61
N GLU A 117 23.44 18.54 8.74
CA GLU A 117 23.15 19.60 9.71
C GLU A 117 22.36 20.70 9.02
N VAL A 118 21.22 21.04 9.61
CA VAL A 118 20.34 22.10 9.11
C VAL A 118 20.28 23.20 10.17
N SER A 119 20.40 24.46 9.77
CA SER A 119 20.31 25.58 10.72
C SER A 119 18.93 25.61 11.37
N LYS A 120 18.85 25.91 12.67
CA LYS A 120 17.56 26.10 13.35
C LYS A 120 16.71 27.20 12.71
N ASP A 121 17.33 28.18 12.06
CA ASP A 121 16.60 29.25 11.36
C ASP A 121 15.79 28.74 10.16
N GLN A 122 16.15 27.58 9.61
CA GLN A 122 15.43 26.90 8.53
C GLN A 122 14.38 25.93 9.05
N MET A 123 14.34 25.71 10.37
CA MET A 123 13.33 24.86 11.00
C MET A 123 12.07 25.65 11.29
N PRO A 124 10.90 25.00 11.30
CA PRO A 124 9.68 25.66 11.73
C PRO A 124 9.82 25.99 13.23
N SER A 125 9.62 27.27 13.58
CA SER A 125 9.74 27.76 14.96
C SER A 125 8.46 27.59 15.78
N ASP A 126 7.38 27.20 15.11
CA ASP A 126 6.06 26.92 15.65
C ASP A 126 5.90 25.49 16.19
N ILE A 127 6.82 24.58 15.84
CA ILE A 127 6.84 23.21 16.34
C ILE A 127 7.96 23.00 17.37
N GLY A 128 7.63 22.33 18.47
CA GLY A 128 8.62 21.86 19.43
C GLY A 128 9.45 20.75 18.78
N LEU A 129 10.68 21.06 18.39
CA LEU A 129 11.59 20.10 17.80
C LEU A 129 11.98 19.04 18.83
N GLU A 130 11.74 17.76 18.51
CA GLU A 130 12.09 16.63 19.36
C GLU A 130 12.96 15.62 18.60
N VAL A 131 13.92 15.02 19.31
CA VAL A 131 14.72 13.91 18.76
C VAL A 131 13.80 12.74 18.42
N GLY A 132 13.95 12.19 17.22
CA GLY A 132 13.07 11.16 16.67
C GLY A 132 11.90 11.69 15.85
N MET A 133 11.63 13.01 15.88
CA MET A 133 10.58 13.62 15.06
C MET A 133 10.96 13.57 13.58
N VAL A 134 10.02 13.15 12.73
CA VAL A 134 10.18 13.20 11.27
C VAL A 134 9.64 14.52 10.76
N LEU A 135 10.50 15.31 10.12
CA LEU A 135 10.13 16.57 9.48
C LEU A 135 10.16 16.45 7.97
N GLY A 136 9.11 16.98 7.33
CA GLY A 136 9.07 17.21 5.90
C GLY A 136 9.59 18.61 5.57
N GLY A 137 10.32 18.72 4.47
CA GLY A 137 10.85 19.98 3.97
C GLY A 137 11.01 19.97 2.46
N VAL A 138 11.70 20.98 1.94
CA VAL A 138 12.04 21.08 0.53
C VAL A 138 13.55 21.32 0.43
N ASP A 139 14.24 20.58 -0.42
CA ASP A 139 15.68 20.78 -0.64
C ASP A 139 15.97 22.01 -1.53
N ALA A 140 17.25 22.29 -1.75
CA ALA A 140 17.70 23.42 -2.58
C ALA A 140 17.21 23.37 -4.04
N GLU A 141 16.78 22.20 -4.51
CA GLU A 141 16.29 21.95 -5.87
C GLU A 141 14.75 21.96 -5.93
N GLY A 142 14.07 22.30 -4.83
CA GLY A 142 12.62 22.36 -4.78
C GLY A 142 11.95 21.00 -4.58
N ARG A 143 12.71 19.94 -4.29
CA ARG A 143 12.15 18.59 -4.13
C ARG A 143 11.71 18.37 -2.68
N PRO A 144 10.56 17.71 -2.46
CA PRO A 144 10.12 17.36 -1.12
C PRO A 144 11.08 16.35 -0.51
N ILE A 145 11.55 16.64 0.70
CA ILE A 145 12.42 15.77 1.48
C ILE A 145 11.78 15.46 2.83
N ARG A 146 12.16 14.33 3.41
CA ARG A 146 11.80 13.95 4.77
C ARG A 146 13.07 13.55 5.50
N GLY A 147 13.21 13.98 6.74
CA GLY A 147 14.32 13.57 7.58
C GLY A 147 13.91 13.45 9.03
N THR A 148 14.59 12.57 9.75
CA THR A 148 14.36 12.31 11.17
C THR A 148 15.37 13.09 12.00
N ILE A 149 14.93 13.82 13.02
CA ILE A 149 15.84 14.52 13.92
C ILE A 149 16.65 13.50 14.72
N LYS A 150 17.97 13.50 14.58
CA LYS A 150 18.89 12.66 15.38
C LYS A 150 19.35 13.38 16.63
N GLU A 151 19.60 14.68 16.50
CA GLU A 151 20.19 15.49 17.55
C GLU A 151 19.82 16.95 17.35
N ILE A 152 19.58 17.68 18.45
CA ILE A 152 19.30 19.11 18.44
C ILE A 152 20.47 19.79 19.16
N LYS A 153 21.24 20.58 18.42
CA LYS A 153 22.35 21.39 18.94
C LYS A 153 21.85 22.80 19.25
N ASP A 154 22.72 23.69 19.73
CA ASP A 154 22.32 25.07 20.06
C ASP A 154 21.82 25.85 18.84
N LYS A 155 22.56 25.79 17.73
CA LYS A 155 22.29 26.57 16.50
C LYS A 155 21.86 25.73 15.29
N ALA A 156 21.96 24.40 15.38
CA ALA A 156 21.70 23.49 14.27
C ALA A 156 20.94 22.25 14.75
N VAL A 157 20.32 21.56 13.80
CA VAL A 157 19.62 20.29 14.01
C VAL A 157 20.22 19.26 13.08
N VAL A 158 20.63 18.13 13.63
CA VAL A 158 21.15 17.00 12.87
C VAL A 158 19.96 16.18 12.39
N MET A 159 19.79 16.10 11.08
CA MET A 159 18.71 15.37 10.43
C MET A 159 19.25 14.17 9.67
N ASP A 160 18.61 13.03 9.84
CA ASP A 160 18.87 11.79 9.12
C ASP A 160 17.88 11.65 7.96
N MET A 161 18.39 11.73 6.73
CA MET A 161 17.59 11.57 5.52
C MET A 161 17.50 10.12 5.03
N ASN A 162 18.07 9.17 5.77
CA ASN A 162 17.94 7.76 5.42
C ASN A 162 16.50 7.29 5.65
N HIS A 163 16.08 6.27 4.89
CA HIS A 163 14.84 5.57 5.18
C HIS A 163 14.92 4.97 6.60
N PRO A 164 13.83 4.96 7.41
CA PRO A 164 13.87 4.43 8.78
C PRO A 164 14.35 2.98 8.88
N LEU A 165 14.16 2.21 7.81
CA LEU A 165 14.57 0.80 7.69
C LEU A 165 15.85 0.60 6.87
N ALA A 166 16.57 1.66 6.51
CA ALA A 166 17.85 1.57 5.80
C ALA A 166 18.92 0.90 6.68
N GLY A 167 19.77 0.07 6.07
CA GLY A 167 20.80 -0.70 6.77
C GLY A 167 20.26 -1.89 7.59
N LYS A 168 18.95 -2.14 7.58
CA LYS A 168 18.31 -3.25 8.30
C LYS A 168 18.02 -4.43 7.37
N THR A 169 18.25 -5.63 7.88
CA THR A 169 17.77 -6.86 7.23
C THR A 169 16.29 -7.02 7.52
N LEU A 170 15.51 -7.24 6.46
CA LEU A 170 14.06 -7.28 6.52
C LEU A 170 13.58 -8.72 6.37
N HIS A 171 12.74 -9.18 7.29
CA HIS A 171 12.14 -10.51 7.23
C HIS A 171 10.65 -10.38 6.91
N PHE A 172 10.28 -10.73 5.68
CA PHE A 172 8.89 -10.74 5.23
C PHE A 172 8.31 -12.14 5.33
N LYS A 173 7.10 -12.23 5.87
CA LYS A 173 6.21 -13.38 5.65
C LYS A 173 5.13 -12.91 4.71
N VAL A 174 5.03 -13.51 3.54
CA VAL A 174 4.04 -13.15 2.52
C VAL A 174 3.10 -14.30 2.24
N LYS A 175 1.86 -13.98 1.89
CA LYS A 175 0.87 -14.93 1.40
C LYS A 175 0.13 -14.32 0.23
N ILE A 176 0.17 -14.97 -0.92
CA ILE A 176 -0.49 -14.47 -2.13
C ILE A 176 -1.97 -14.81 -2.08
N THR A 177 -2.82 -13.80 -2.23
CA THR A 177 -4.29 -13.96 -2.14
C THR A 177 -4.96 -13.84 -3.50
N GLU A 178 -4.39 -13.05 -4.41
CA GLU A 178 -4.91 -12.87 -5.76
C GLU A 178 -3.77 -12.56 -6.74
N ILE A 179 -3.87 -13.05 -7.97
CA ILE A 179 -3.02 -12.64 -9.09
C ILE A 179 -3.94 -12.40 -10.27
N LYS A 180 -3.78 -11.27 -10.97
CA LYS A 180 -4.51 -10.97 -12.20
C LYS A 180 -3.62 -10.20 -13.19
N PRO A 181 -3.87 -10.35 -14.50
CA PRO A 181 -3.23 -9.48 -15.49
C PRO A 181 -3.49 -8.01 -15.18
N SER A 182 -2.46 -7.17 -15.27
CA SER A 182 -2.67 -5.72 -15.26
C SER A 182 -3.47 -5.33 -16.50
N ALA A 183 -4.54 -4.57 -16.29
CA ALA A 183 -5.23 -3.86 -17.37
C ALA A 183 -4.41 -2.67 -17.88
#